data_AF-A0A7Y3BDC5-F1
#
_entry.id   AF-A0A7Y3BDC5-F1
#
_cell.length_a   1.000
_cell.length_b   1.000
_cell.length_c   1.000
_cell.angle_alpha   90.00
_cell.angle_beta   90.00
_cell.angle_gamma   90.00
#
_symmetry.space_group_name_H-M   'P 1'
#
loop_
_entity.id
_entity.type
_entity.pdbx_description
1 polymer ?
#
loop_
_entity_poly.entity_id
_entity_poly.type
_entity_poly.pdbx_seq_one_letter_code
_entity_poly.pdbx_strand_id
1 'polypeptide(L)'
;MLTRLNLRLRIFLFFCLLAAGGAALAGAALAFGWSRADGDVSQTPFVTAFIAFAFLNTGLALGIWLLFDEHVAKPINRLSADLRLRAHSDVETTLDTGTARYLGDLAPAANALSQTANASVMDTASMVARETQRLRDESDRLTTLLSEMPIATILLNPMQEIVLYDAQAARVLSEIAPPRLKAPLSDYFDVDDLTRALVKLSEDSGEVSFDLYGVSRTQKFEAR
;
A
#
# COMPACT_ATOMS: atom_id res chain seq x y z
N MET A 1 -24.25 17.15 16.50
CA MET A 1 -24.61 16.00 17.36
C MET A 1 -25.28 14.83 16.61
N LEU A 2 -26.15 15.06 15.62
CA LEU A 2 -26.86 14.01 14.86
C LEU A 2 -26.00 13.20 13.85
N THR A 3 -24.75 13.59 13.59
CA THR A 3 -23.86 12.92 12.62
C THR A 3 -23.19 11.65 13.14
N ARG A 4 -23.26 11.39 14.46
CA ARG A 4 -22.73 10.16 15.08
C ARG A 4 -23.75 9.03 15.22
N LEU A 5 -25.02 9.27 14.85
CA LEU A 5 -26.05 8.25 14.91
C LEU A 5 -26.01 7.35 13.69
N ASN A 6 -26.15 6.05 13.91
CA ASN A 6 -26.25 5.04 12.85
C ASN A 6 -27.42 5.39 11.91
N LEU A 7 -27.23 5.28 10.60
CA LEU A 7 -28.19 5.74 9.57
C LEU A 7 -29.62 5.23 9.85
N ARG A 8 -29.74 3.97 10.27
CA ARG A 8 -31.00 3.30 10.65
C ARG A 8 -31.74 4.02 11.79
N LEU A 9 -31.02 4.43 12.84
CA LEU A 9 -31.61 5.13 13.98
C LEU A 9 -32.07 6.53 13.57
N ARG A 10 -31.30 7.21 12.72
CA ARG A 10 -31.70 8.52 12.19
C ARG A 10 -32.98 8.42 11.37
N ILE A 11 -33.08 7.42 10.49
CA ILE A 11 -34.30 7.15 9.73
C ILE A 11 -35.46 6.82 10.67
N PHE A 12 -35.25 5.93 11.64
CA PHE A 12 -36.27 5.57 12.64
C PHE A 12 -36.82 6.78 13.38
N LEU A 13 -35.96 7.71 13.81
CA LEU A 13 -36.37 8.95 14.48
C LEU A 13 -37.28 9.82 13.60
N PHE A 14 -37.04 9.89 12.28
CA PHE A 14 -37.94 10.61 11.37
C PHE A 14 -39.33 9.96 11.31
N PHE A 15 -39.43 8.63 11.28
CA PHE A 15 -40.71 7.93 11.29
C PHE A 15 -41.43 8.06 12.64
N CYS A 16 -40.69 8.03 13.77
CA CYS A 16 -41.26 8.33 15.08
C CYS A 16 -41.81 9.76 15.14
N LEU A 17 -41.07 10.73 14.60
CA LEU A 17 -41.50 12.13 14.54
C LEU A 17 -42.73 12.29 13.62
N LEU A 18 -42.78 11.57 12.49
CA LEU A 18 -43.94 11.55 11.60
C LEU A 18 -45.17 10.96 12.30
N ALA A 19 -45.01 9.83 13.00
CA ALA A 19 -46.09 9.17 13.72
C ALA A 19 -46.63 10.05 14.86
N ALA A 20 -45.73 10.60 15.68
CA ALA A 20 -46.09 11.50 16.78
C ALA A 20 -46.67 12.83 16.27
N GLY A 21 -46.09 13.40 15.21
CA GLY A 21 -46.59 14.61 14.58
C GLY A 21 -47.98 14.43 13.96
N GLY A 22 -48.21 13.31 13.27
CA GLY A 22 -49.53 12.96 12.73
C GLY A 22 -50.57 12.81 13.84
N ALA A 23 -50.23 12.12 14.93
CA ALA A 23 -51.11 12.02 16.09
C ALA A 23 -51.38 13.39 16.72
N ALA A 24 -50.35 14.22 16.95
CA ALA A 24 -50.53 15.55 17.53
C ALA A 24 -51.44 16.46 16.67
N LEU A 25 -51.26 16.45 15.34
CA LEU A 25 -52.10 17.19 14.41
C LEU A 25 -53.55 16.70 14.42
N ALA A 26 -53.77 15.38 14.42
CA ALA A 26 -55.11 14.82 14.52
C ALA A 26 -55.79 15.17 15.86
N GLY A 27 -55.05 15.10 16.96
CA GLY A 27 -55.54 15.51 18.28
C GLY A 27 -55.94 16.98 18.34
N ALA A 28 -55.09 17.87 17.80
CA ALA A 28 -55.38 19.30 17.72
C ALA A 28 -56.59 19.59 16.83
N ALA A 29 -56.72 18.92 15.69
CA ALA A 29 -57.86 19.08 14.79
C ALA A 29 -59.17 18.61 15.43
N LEU A 30 -59.16 17.47 16.13
CA LEU A 30 -60.34 16.97 16.85
C LEU A 30 -60.72 17.87 18.03
N ALA A 31 -59.74 18.38 18.79
CA ALA A 31 -59.98 19.32 19.88
C ALA A 31 -60.58 20.64 19.38
N PHE A 32 -60.09 21.15 18.24
CA PHE A 32 -60.64 22.33 17.58
C PHE A 32 -62.05 22.09 17.01
N GLY A 33 -62.30 20.90 16.46
CA GLY A 33 -63.64 20.51 15.99
C GLY A 33 -64.65 20.41 17.14
N TRP A 34 -64.23 19.83 18.28
CA TRP A 34 -65.07 19.73 19.48
C TRP A 34 -65.37 21.10 20.09
N SER A 35 -64.40 22.01 20.16
CA SER A 35 -64.61 23.36 20.70
C SER A 35 -65.55 24.23 19.86
N ARG A 36 -65.82 23.84 18.61
CA ARG A 36 -66.74 24.52 17.69
C ARG A 36 -68.09 23.82 17.52
N ALA A 37 -68.27 22.65 18.15
CA ALA A 37 -69.51 21.90 18.04
C ALA A 37 -70.63 22.59 18.84
N ASP A 38 -71.78 22.81 18.20
CA ASP A 38 -72.98 23.32 18.86
C ASP A 38 -73.76 22.18 19.54
N GLY A 39 -74.10 22.35 20.82
CA GLY A 39 -74.85 21.38 21.64
C GLY A 39 -73.98 20.55 22.60
N ASP A 40 -74.62 19.74 23.45
CA ASP A 40 -73.94 18.86 24.42
C ASP A 40 -73.44 17.58 23.71
N VAL A 41 -72.37 17.73 22.93
CA VAL A 41 -71.80 16.63 22.14
C VAL A 41 -70.84 15.82 23.01
N SER A 42 -71.13 14.52 23.16
CA SER A 42 -70.27 13.58 23.88
C SER A 42 -68.86 13.51 23.30
N GLN A 43 -67.85 13.44 24.17
CA GLN A 43 -66.44 13.35 23.80
C GLN A 43 -66.04 11.96 23.26
N THR A 44 -66.84 10.93 23.54
CA THR A 44 -66.49 9.53 23.23
C THR A 44 -66.16 9.29 21.75
N PRO A 45 -66.94 9.77 20.76
CA PRO A 45 -66.64 9.55 19.35
C PRO A 45 -65.30 10.15 18.90
N PHE A 46 -64.94 11.33 19.44
CA PHE A 46 -63.66 12.00 19.12
C PHE A 46 -62.47 11.22 19.66
N VAL A 47 -62.57 10.72 20.90
CA VAL A 47 -61.51 9.90 21.52
C VAL A 47 -61.37 8.56 20.78
N THR A 48 -62.47 7.90 20.43
CA THR A 48 -62.42 6.65 19.65
C THR A 48 -61.81 6.88 18.26
N ALA A 49 -62.18 7.95 17.58
CA ALA A 49 -61.59 8.33 16.29
C ALA A 49 -60.09 8.63 16.40
N PHE A 50 -59.66 9.34 17.45
CA PHE A 50 -58.26 9.61 17.72
C PHE A 50 -57.46 8.34 17.96
N ILE A 51 -57.95 7.42 18.82
CA ILE A 51 -57.27 6.15 19.11
C ILE A 51 -57.15 5.31 17.84
N ALA A 52 -58.23 5.19 17.07
CA ALA A 52 -58.22 4.47 15.80
C ALA A 52 -57.20 5.08 14.82
N PHE A 53 -57.22 6.40 14.64
CA PHE A 53 -56.27 7.09 13.78
C PHE A 53 -54.83 6.91 14.25
N ALA A 54 -54.55 7.11 15.53
CA ALA A 54 -53.20 6.98 16.09
C ALA A 54 -52.65 5.56 15.89
N PHE A 55 -53.49 4.54 16.09
CA PHE A 55 -53.13 3.15 15.87
C PHE A 55 -52.84 2.86 14.39
N LEU A 56 -53.74 3.26 13.47
CA LEU A 56 -53.56 3.06 12.03
C LEU A 56 -52.34 3.84 11.49
N ASN A 57 -52.18 5.10 11.89
CA ASN A 57 -51.07 5.95 11.48
C ASN A 57 -49.72 5.39 11.96
N THR A 58 -49.65 4.93 13.21
CA THR A 58 -48.43 4.33 13.76
C THR A 58 -48.12 3.00 13.08
N GLY A 59 -49.13 2.16 12.85
CA GLY A 59 -48.97 0.90 12.12
C GLY A 59 -48.47 1.11 10.69
N LEU A 60 -49.04 2.09 9.98
CA LEU A 60 -48.61 2.47 8.63
C LEU A 60 -47.17 3.00 8.63
N ALA A 61 -46.84 3.90 9.55
CA ALA A 61 -45.49 4.46 9.69
C ALA A 61 -44.46 3.35 9.99
N LEU A 62 -44.78 2.41 10.88
CA LEU A 62 -43.93 1.26 11.18
C LEU A 62 -43.78 0.31 9.98
N GLY A 63 -44.86 0.05 9.25
CA GLY A 63 -44.85 -0.79 8.05
C GLY A 63 -43.95 -0.20 6.95
N ILE A 64 -44.11 1.10 6.66
CA ILE A 64 -43.26 1.81 5.69
C ILE A 64 -41.81 1.87 6.19
N TRP A 65 -41.60 2.10 7.48
CA TRP A 65 -40.26 2.09 8.06
C TRP A 65 -39.55 0.76 7.88
N LEU A 66 -40.24 -0.37 8.15
CA LEU A 66 -39.69 -1.70 7.98
C LEU A 66 -39.30 -1.93 6.51
N LEU A 67 -40.18 -1.55 5.57
CA LEU A 67 -39.88 -1.63 4.15
C LEU A 67 -38.64 -0.81 3.77
N PHE A 68 -38.51 0.41 4.30
CA PHE A 68 -37.36 1.27 4.05
C PHE A 68 -36.07 0.73 4.68
N ASP A 69 -36.13 0.21 5.89
CA ASP A 69 -34.98 -0.37 6.59
C ASP A 69 -34.45 -1.61 5.84
N GLU A 70 -35.36 -2.46 5.34
CA GLU A 70 -35.01 -3.65 4.58
C GLU A 70 -34.44 -3.32 3.19
N HIS A 71 -35.08 -2.41 2.47
CA HIS A 71 -34.77 -2.16 1.06
C HIS A 71 -33.75 -1.03 0.83
N VAL A 72 -33.52 -0.15 1.80
CA VAL A 72 -32.62 1.00 1.63
C VAL A 72 -31.49 0.96 2.65
N ALA A 73 -31.80 0.92 3.94
CA ALA A 73 -30.78 1.11 4.96
C ALA A 73 -29.79 -0.07 5.05
N LYS A 74 -30.30 -1.32 5.02
CA LYS A 74 -29.46 -2.53 5.02
C LYS A 74 -28.56 -2.61 3.79
N PRO A 75 -29.05 -2.45 2.54
CA PRO A 75 -28.21 -2.42 1.35
C PRO A 75 -27.12 -1.33 1.38
N ILE A 76 -27.44 -0.10 1.80
CA ILE A 76 -26.44 0.98 1.89
C ILE A 76 -25.30 0.60 2.84
N ASN A 77 -25.63 0.06 4.01
CA ASN A 77 -24.63 -0.34 4.99
C ASN A 77 -23.74 -1.48 4.46
N ARG A 78 -24.33 -2.47 3.78
CA ARG A 78 -23.57 -3.55 3.13
C ARG A 78 -22.66 -3.03 2.04
N LEU A 79 -23.16 -2.18 1.14
CA LEU A 79 -22.37 -1.56 0.08
C LEU A 79 -21.22 -0.73 0.64
N SER A 80 -21.46 0.05 1.70
CA SER A 80 -20.43 0.85 2.36
C SER A 80 -19.35 -0.02 3.01
N ALA A 81 -19.75 -1.15 3.61
CA ALA A 81 -18.81 -2.12 4.18
C ALA A 81 -17.96 -2.77 3.08
N ASP A 82 -18.58 -3.19 1.97
CA ASP A 82 -17.88 -3.79 0.83
C ASP A 82 -16.87 -2.82 0.21
N LEU A 83 -17.26 -1.55 -0.01
CA LEU A 83 -16.35 -0.52 -0.51
C LEU A 83 -15.16 -0.28 0.43
N ARG A 84 -15.38 -0.31 1.76
CA ARG A 84 -14.27 -0.17 2.73
C ARG A 84 -13.34 -1.37 2.71
N LEU A 85 -13.88 -2.58 2.57
CA LEU A 85 -13.09 -3.80 2.44
C LEU A 85 -12.26 -3.76 1.16
N ARG A 86 -12.86 -3.43 0.01
CA ARG A 86 -12.14 -3.29 -1.27
C ARG A 86 -11.07 -2.20 -1.26
N ALA A 87 -11.29 -1.10 -0.54
CA ALA A 87 -10.30 -0.04 -0.43
C ALA A 87 -9.04 -0.45 0.38
N HIS A 88 -9.14 -1.48 1.23
CA HIS A 88 -8.05 -1.90 2.12
C HIS A 88 -7.61 -3.35 1.93
N SER A 89 -8.25 -4.11 1.03
CA SER A 89 -7.95 -5.51 0.77
C SER A 89 -8.11 -5.83 -0.71
N ASP A 90 -7.16 -6.60 -1.26
CA ASP A 90 -7.12 -7.04 -2.66
C ASP A 90 -8.16 -8.16 -2.96
N VAL A 91 -9.22 -8.26 -2.15
CA VAL A 91 -10.16 -9.36 -2.21
C VAL A 91 -11.23 -9.07 -3.26
N GLU A 92 -11.20 -9.82 -4.37
CA GLU A 92 -12.27 -9.93 -5.36
C GLU A 92 -13.49 -10.69 -4.80
N THR A 93 -14.20 -10.11 -3.83
CA THR A 93 -15.53 -10.63 -3.49
C THR A 93 -16.54 -10.04 -4.47
N THR A 94 -17.21 -10.88 -5.26
CA THR A 94 -18.26 -10.44 -6.18
C THR A 94 -19.36 -9.72 -5.40
N LEU A 95 -19.67 -8.48 -5.78
CA LEU A 95 -20.81 -7.75 -5.21
C LEU A 95 -22.07 -8.58 -5.41
N ASP A 96 -22.75 -8.89 -4.32
CA ASP A 96 -24.09 -9.48 -4.37
C ASP A 96 -25.06 -8.44 -4.94
N THR A 97 -25.17 -8.44 -6.26
CA THR A 97 -26.03 -7.57 -7.06
C THR A 97 -27.52 -7.76 -6.74
N GLY A 98 -27.88 -8.87 -6.08
CA GLY A 98 -29.25 -9.10 -5.57
C GLY A 98 -29.63 -8.14 -4.44
N THR A 99 -28.69 -7.85 -3.53
CA THR A 99 -28.92 -6.97 -2.38
C THR A 99 -29.00 -5.49 -2.78
N ALA A 100 -28.32 -5.10 -3.87
CA ALA A 100 -28.16 -3.71 -4.27
C ALA A 100 -29.21 -3.23 -5.30
N ARG A 101 -30.13 -4.12 -5.73
CA ARG A 101 -31.21 -3.81 -6.68
C ARG A 101 -32.04 -2.57 -6.30
N TYR A 102 -32.23 -2.34 -5.01
CA TYR A 102 -33.02 -1.22 -4.48
C TYR A 102 -32.24 0.10 -4.37
N LEU A 103 -30.94 0.09 -4.66
CA LEU A 103 -30.10 1.29 -4.71
C LEU A 103 -29.99 1.90 -6.11
N GLY A 104 -30.63 1.30 -7.11
CA GLY A 104 -30.60 1.77 -8.48
C GLY A 104 -29.17 1.87 -9.01
N ASP A 105 -28.80 3.05 -9.51
CA ASP A 105 -27.53 3.31 -10.19
C ASP A 105 -26.32 3.40 -9.25
N LEU A 106 -26.54 3.51 -7.94
CA LEU A 106 -25.44 3.57 -6.96
C LEU A 106 -24.61 2.29 -6.92
N ALA A 107 -25.26 1.13 -7.05
CA ALA A 107 -24.59 -0.15 -7.01
C ALA A 107 -23.66 -0.39 -8.22
N PRO A 108 -24.13 -0.24 -9.49
CA PRO A 108 -23.26 -0.38 -10.65
C PRO A 108 -22.18 0.70 -10.72
N ALA A 109 -22.47 1.95 -10.32
CA ALA A 109 -21.47 3.01 -10.28
C ALA A 109 -20.34 2.72 -9.28
N ALA A 110 -20.69 2.23 -8.08
CA ALA A 110 -19.72 1.80 -7.08
C ALA A 110 -18.85 0.64 -7.59
N ASN A 111 -19.45 -0.35 -8.25
CA ASN A 111 -18.70 -1.47 -8.82
C ASN A 111 -17.73 -1.03 -9.92
N ALA A 112 -18.19 -0.19 -10.85
CA ALA A 112 -17.35 0.34 -11.93
C ALA A 112 -16.17 1.15 -11.40
N LEU A 113 -16.39 1.96 -10.37
CA LEU A 113 -15.32 2.70 -9.69
C LEU A 113 -14.30 1.77 -9.05
N SER A 114 -14.76 0.73 -8.33
CA SER A 114 -13.85 -0.26 -7.73
C SER A 114 -13.02 -1.02 -8.78
N GLN A 115 -13.63 -1.44 -9.89
CA GLN A 115 -12.91 -2.12 -10.97
C GLN A 115 -11.84 -1.22 -11.59
N THR A 116 -12.17 0.05 -11.84
CA THR A 116 -11.23 1.02 -12.40
C THR A 116 -10.07 1.29 -11.44
N ALA A 117 -10.35 1.42 -10.15
CA ALA A 117 -9.32 1.60 -9.12
C ALA A 117 -8.38 0.40 -9.04
N ASN A 118 -8.90 -0.83 -9.01
CA ASN A 118 -8.08 -2.05 -8.97
C ASN A 118 -7.22 -2.20 -10.24
N ALA A 119 -7.79 -1.92 -11.42
CA ALA A 119 -7.04 -1.94 -12.68
C ALA A 119 -5.87 -0.95 -12.66
N SER A 120 -6.09 0.27 -12.14
CA SER A 120 -5.03 1.29 -12.02
C SER A 120 -3.92 0.90 -11.04
N VAL A 121 -4.26 0.24 -9.92
CA VAL A 121 -3.27 -0.24 -8.95
C VAL A 121 -2.39 -1.33 -9.59
N MET A 122 -2.99 -2.28 -10.29
CA MET A 122 -2.26 -3.35 -10.97
C MET A 122 -1.36 -2.82 -12.10
N ASP A 123 -1.86 -1.86 -12.89
CA ASP A 123 -1.05 -1.22 -13.94
C ASP A 123 0.17 -0.51 -13.35
N THR A 124 -0.03 0.25 -12.27
CA THR A 124 1.05 0.93 -11.53
C THR A 124 2.06 -0.06 -10.98
N ALA A 125 1.60 -1.14 -10.33
CA ALA A 125 2.49 -2.19 -9.83
C ALA A 125 3.29 -2.85 -10.95
N SER A 126 2.67 -3.08 -12.11
CA SER A 126 3.34 -3.64 -13.28
C SER A 126 4.40 -2.69 -13.85
N MET A 127 4.14 -1.38 -13.87
CA MET A 127 5.10 -0.37 -14.29
C MET A 127 6.29 -0.30 -13.33
N VAL A 128 6.04 -0.26 -12.02
CA VAL A 128 7.11 -0.26 -11.01
C VAL A 128 7.98 -1.51 -11.13
N ALA A 129 7.38 -2.68 -11.33
CA ALA A 129 8.11 -3.92 -11.52
C ALA A 129 9.01 -3.87 -12.77
N ARG A 130 8.49 -3.37 -13.91
CA ARG A 130 9.28 -3.21 -15.15
C ARG A 130 10.43 -2.23 -14.98
N GLU A 131 10.19 -1.07 -14.38
CA GLU A 131 11.24 -0.08 -14.16
C GLU A 131 12.28 -0.58 -13.16
N THR A 132 11.87 -1.30 -12.11
CA THR A 132 12.81 -1.93 -11.17
C THR A 132 13.67 -2.98 -11.87
N GLN A 133 13.08 -3.79 -12.74
CA GLN A 133 13.83 -4.77 -13.53
C GLN A 133 14.82 -4.09 -14.46
N ARG A 134 14.40 -3.05 -15.18
CA ARG A 134 15.26 -2.26 -16.06
C ARG A 134 16.45 -1.64 -15.30
N LEU A 135 16.21 -1.09 -14.11
CA LEU A 135 17.27 -0.52 -13.27
C LEU A 135 18.27 -1.59 -12.81
N ARG A 136 17.81 -2.81 -12.50
CA ARG A 136 18.70 -3.94 -12.16
C ARG A 136 19.56 -4.35 -13.35
N ASP A 137 18.96 -4.52 -14.52
CA ASP A 137 19.67 -4.90 -15.73
C ASP A 137 20.75 -3.85 -16.10
N GLU A 138 20.43 -2.55 -15.96
CA GLU A 138 21.41 -1.48 -16.18
C GLU A 138 22.52 -1.48 -15.13
N SER A 139 22.20 -1.74 -13.86
CA SER A 139 23.20 -1.86 -12.78
C SER A 139 24.17 -3.03 -13.02
N ASP A 140 23.65 -4.18 -13.46
CA ASP A 140 24.47 -5.36 -13.79
C ASP A 140 25.39 -5.08 -14.98
N ARG A 141 24.86 -4.37 -15.99
CA ARG A 141 25.64 -3.94 -17.14
C ARG A 141 26.75 -2.96 -16.76
N LEU A 142 26.45 -1.95 -15.93
CA LEU A 142 27.45 -0.98 -15.44
C LEU A 142 28.53 -1.67 -14.60
N THR A 143 28.16 -2.64 -13.77
CA THR A 143 29.10 -3.42 -12.97
C THR A 143 30.02 -4.26 -13.87
N THR A 144 29.47 -4.85 -14.92
CA THR A 144 30.24 -5.58 -15.93
C THR A 144 31.24 -4.64 -16.61
N LEU A 145 30.81 -3.47 -17.09
CA LEU A 145 31.68 -2.50 -17.75
C LEU A 145 32.78 -1.93 -16.84
N LEU A 146 32.48 -1.66 -15.56
CA LEU A 146 33.49 -1.20 -14.60
C LEU A 146 34.54 -2.28 -14.27
N SER A 147 34.19 -3.56 -14.43
CA SER A 147 35.12 -4.67 -14.21
C SER A 147 36.13 -4.89 -15.35
N GLU A 148 35.96 -4.19 -16.49
CA GLU A 148 36.79 -4.31 -17.69
C GLU A 148 38.00 -3.34 -17.72
N MET A 149 38.23 -2.51 -16.69
CA MET A 149 39.51 -1.77 -16.58
C MET A 149 40.62 -2.75 -16.15
N PRO A 150 41.62 -3.05 -17.00
CA PRO A 150 42.54 -4.17 -16.79
C PRO A 150 43.74 -3.76 -15.93
N ILE A 151 43.47 -3.25 -14.73
CA ILE A 151 44.51 -2.92 -13.75
C ILE A 151 44.22 -3.74 -12.50
N ALA A 152 45.11 -4.69 -12.20
CA ALA A 152 45.07 -5.46 -10.97
C ALA A 152 45.59 -4.61 -9.81
N THR A 153 44.73 -4.29 -8.84
CA THR A 153 45.10 -3.45 -7.70
C THR A 153 45.30 -4.29 -6.44
N ILE A 154 46.45 -4.13 -5.77
CA ILE A 154 46.79 -4.76 -4.48
C ILE A 154 47.21 -3.67 -3.51
N LEU A 155 46.62 -3.65 -2.31
CA LEU A 155 47.03 -2.77 -1.22
C LEU A 155 47.85 -3.55 -0.19
N LEU A 156 49.00 -3.01 0.17
CA LEU A 156 49.91 -3.60 1.15
C LEU A 156 49.91 -2.80 2.46
N ASN A 157 50.14 -3.49 3.59
CA ASN A 157 50.49 -2.82 4.84
C ASN A 157 52.00 -2.50 4.89
N PRO A 158 52.48 -1.77 5.91
CA PRO A 158 53.91 -1.49 6.07
C PRO A 158 54.80 -2.74 6.24
N MET A 159 54.21 -3.89 6.55
CA MET A 159 54.89 -5.19 6.61
C MET A 159 54.88 -5.94 5.26
N GLN A 160 54.44 -5.29 4.18
CA GLN A 160 54.32 -5.85 2.82
C GLN A 160 53.35 -7.03 2.70
N GLU A 161 52.33 -7.07 3.55
CA GLU A 161 51.27 -8.06 3.52
C GLU A 161 50.03 -7.53 2.79
N ILE A 162 49.35 -8.41 2.04
CA ILE A 162 48.15 -8.08 1.27
C ILE A 162 46.96 -7.77 2.21
N VAL A 163 46.47 -6.53 2.19
CA VAL A 163 45.30 -6.08 2.99
C VAL A 163 44.03 -6.04 2.15
N LEU A 164 44.15 -5.71 0.87
CA LEU A 164 43.03 -5.65 -0.06
C LEU A 164 43.52 -6.00 -1.47
N TYR A 165 42.70 -6.70 -2.24
CA TYR A 165 42.92 -6.94 -3.66
C TYR A 165 41.58 -6.95 -4.40
N ASP A 166 41.57 -6.54 -5.66
CA ASP A 166 40.38 -6.61 -6.52
C ASP A 166 40.25 -7.98 -7.24
N ALA A 167 39.17 -8.16 -8.00
CA ALA A 167 38.92 -9.42 -8.71
C ALA A 167 39.97 -9.73 -9.80
N GLN A 168 40.66 -8.74 -10.37
CA GLN A 168 41.69 -8.95 -11.40
C GLN A 168 43.02 -9.34 -10.74
N ALA A 169 43.39 -8.69 -9.64
CA ALA A 169 44.53 -9.08 -8.81
C ALA A 169 44.36 -10.50 -8.25
N ALA A 170 43.14 -10.90 -7.88
CA ALA A 170 42.85 -12.28 -7.45
C ALA A 170 43.22 -13.31 -8.53
N ARG A 171 42.93 -13.01 -9.81
CA ARG A 171 43.25 -13.89 -10.94
C ARG A 171 44.76 -14.00 -11.12
N VAL A 172 45.48 -12.87 -11.13
CA VAL A 172 46.94 -12.82 -11.26
C VAL A 172 47.62 -13.60 -10.13
N LEU A 173 47.20 -13.38 -8.88
CA LEU A 173 47.77 -14.10 -7.73
C LEU A 173 47.51 -15.61 -7.83
N SER A 174 46.30 -16.02 -8.27
CA SER A 174 45.90 -17.42 -8.37
C SER A 174 46.70 -18.24 -9.40
N GLU A 175 47.37 -17.59 -10.36
CA GLU A 175 48.30 -18.25 -11.28
C GLU A 175 49.57 -18.74 -10.58
N ILE A 176 49.92 -18.12 -9.44
CA ILE A 176 51.13 -18.42 -8.67
C ILE A 176 50.78 -19.24 -7.44
N ALA A 177 49.84 -18.77 -6.61
CA ALA A 177 49.38 -19.42 -5.39
C ALA A 177 47.96 -18.95 -4.99
N PRO A 178 47.22 -19.67 -4.13
CA PRO A 178 45.89 -19.26 -3.70
C PRO A 178 45.90 -17.86 -3.05
N PRO A 179 45.08 -16.89 -3.52
CA PRO A 179 45.08 -15.52 -3.00
C PRO A 179 44.57 -15.48 -1.56
N ARG A 180 45.34 -14.86 -0.66
CA ARG A 180 45.06 -14.82 0.78
C ARG A 180 45.35 -13.42 1.34
N LEU A 181 44.45 -12.94 2.19
CA LEU A 181 44.71 -11.74 3.00
C LEU A 181 45.77 -12.03 4.05
N LYS A 182 46.56 -11.01 4.42
CA LYS A 182 47.72 -11.10 5.32
C LYS A 182 48.83 -12.06 4.87
N ALA A 183 48.83 -12.45 3.60
CA ALA A 183 49.98 -13.14 3.03
C ALA A 183 51.06 -12.10 2.65
N PRO A 184 52.35 -12.35 2.91
CA PRO A 184 53.42 -11.48 2.46
C PRO A 184 53.50 -11.52 0.92
N LEU A 185 53.71 -10.38 0.28
CA LEU A 185 53.74 -10.30 -1.20
C LEU A 185 54.90 -11.11 -1.81
N SER A 186 55.96 -11.35 -1.01
CA SER A 186 57.09 -12.22 -1.33
C SER A 186 56.71 -13.69 -1.58
N ASP A 187 55.55 -14.15 -1.11
CA ASP A 187 55.06 -15.51 -1.40
C ASP A 187 54.63 -15.66 -2.88
N TYR A 188 54.37 -14.54 -3.56
CA TYR A 188 53.86 -14.52 -4.93
C TYR A 188 54.87 -13.92 -5.92
N PHE A 189 55.66 -12.93 -5.51
CA PHE A 189 56.59 -12.23 -6.39
C PHE A 189 58.02 -12.16 -5.85
N ASP A 190 58.97 -11.95 -6.75
CA ASP A 190 60.40 -11.87 -6.47
C ASP A 190 60.72 -10.68 -5.53
N VAL A 191 61.40 -11.00 -4.43
CA VAL A 191 61.73 -10.05 -3.36
C VAL A 191 62.69 -8.96 -3.82
N ASP A 192 63.60 -9.27 -4.75
CA ASP A 192 64.60 -8.31 -5.23
C ASP A 192 63.94 -7.24 -6.10
N ASP A 193 62.91 -7.59 -6.87
CA ASP A 193 62.13 -6.64 -7.68
C ASP A 193 61.30 -5.71 -6.79
N LEU A 194 60.61 -6.28 -5.79
CA LEU A 194 59.81 -5.51 -4.82
C LEU A 194 60.67 -4.55 -3.99
N THR A 195 61.83 -5.01 -3.52
CA THR A 195 62.74 -4.18 -2.72
C THR A 195 63.30 -3.02 -3.54
N ARG A 196 63.67 -3.28 -4.81
CA ARG A 196 64.15 -2.23 -5.72
C ARG A 196 63.07 -1.19 -6.04
N ALA A 197 61.82 -1.59 -6.17
CA ALA A 197 60.70 -0.68 -6.37
C ALA A 197 60.44 0.16 -5.11
N LEU A 198 60.40 -0.46 -3.93
CA LEU A 198 60.15 0.22 -2.67
C LEU A 198 61.24 1.24 -2.30
N VAL A 199 62.51 0.94 -2.61
CA VAL A 199 63.63 1.90 -2.41
C VAL A 199 63.50 3.12 -3.35
N LYS A 200 62.93 2.94 -4.54
CA LYS A 200 62.65 4.04 -5.47
C LYS A 200 61.40 4.83 -5.11
N LEU A 201 60.48 4.21 -4.37
CA LEU A 201 59.27 4.83 -3.84
C LEU A 201 59.65 5.73 -2.65
N SER A 202 59.98 6.99 -2.94
CA SER A 202 60.31 8.02 -1.95
C SER A 202 59.10 8.92 -1.66
N GLU A 203 59.13 9.70 -0.57
CA GLU A 203 58.05 10.65 -0.24
C GLU A 203 57.76 11.67 -1.36
N ASP A 204 58.70 11.87 -2.29
CA ASP A 204 58.60 12.82 -3.41
C ASP A 204 58.17 12.16 -4.75
N SER A 205 58.05 10.82 -4.78
CA SER A 205 57.72 10.03 -5.98
C SER A 205 56.51 9.14 -5.71
N GLY A 206 55.30 9.63 -6.04
CA GLY A 206 54.05 8.93 -5.74
C GLY A 206 53.74 7.67 -6.56
N GLU A 207 54.52 7.37 -7.61
CA GLU A 207 54.31 6.24 -8.52
C GLU A 207 55.65 5.77 -9.10
N VAL A 208 55.88 4.46 -9.19
CA VAL A 208 57.14 3.88 -9.71
C VAL A 208 56.82 2.71 -10.62
N SER A 209 57.02 2.88 -11.93
CA SER A 209 56.87 1.77 -12.88
C SER A 209 58.07 0.81 -12.81
N PHE A 210 57.80 -0.49 -12.65
CA PHE A 210 58.81 -1.54 -12.61
C PHE A 210 58.29 -2.88 -13.14
N ASP A 211 59.22 -3.76 -13.52
CA ASP A 211 58.92 -5.13 -13.92
C ASP A 211 58.86 -6.02 -12.67
N LEU A 212 57.71 -6.64 -12.42
CA LEU A 212 57.48 -7.55 -11.30
C LEU A 212 57.46 -9.01 -11.81
N TYR A 213 58.37 -9.83 -11.30
CA TYR A 213 58.43 -11.25 -11.67
C TYR A 213 57.78 -12.11 -10.58
N GLY A 214 57.09 -13.18 -10.99
CA GLY A 214 56.61 -14.19 -10.03
C GLY A 214 57.77 -14.92 -9.35
N VAL A 215 57.55 -15.57 -8.19
CA VAL A 215 58.61 -16.30 -7.44
C VAL A 215 59.36 -17.32 -8.31
N SER A 216 58.68 -17.94 -9.28
CA SER A 216 59.27 -18.91 -10.21
C SER A 216 59.98 -18.26 -11.41
N ARG A 217 59.97 -16.93 -11.52
CA ARG A 217 60.44 -16.12 -12.67
C ARG A 217 59.91 -16.56 -14.04
N THR A 218 58.82 -17.33 -14.08
CA THR A 218 58.18 -17.79 -15.31
C THR A 218 57.21 -16.75 -15.89
N GLN A 219 56.74 -15.83 -15.05
CA GLN A 219 55.75 -14.80 -15.38
C GLN A 219 56.33 -13.42 -15.07
N LYS A 220 56.03 -12.46 -15.95
CA LYS A 220 56.46 -11.07 -15.85
C LYS A 220 55.24 -10.16 -15.96
N PHE A 221 55.11 -9.21 -15.03
CA PHE A 221 54.02 -8.25 -14.96
C PHE A 221 54.58 -6.81 -14.95
N GLU A 222 53.92 -5.87 -15.62
CA GLU A 222 54.23 -4.44 -15.52
C GLU A 222 53.48 -3.87 -14.32
N ALA A 223 54.20 -3.44 -13.28
CA ALA A 223 53.64 -2.85 -12.07
C ALA A 223 53.96 -1.36 -12.01
N ARG A 224 53.14 -0.57 -11.31
CA ARG A 224 53.28 0.88 -11.13
C ARG A 224 53.03 1.29 -9.68
#